data_AF-A0A250YB85-F1
#
_entry.id   AF-A0A250YB85-F1
#
_cell.length_a   1.000
_cell.length_b   1.000
_cell.length_c   1.000
_cell.angle_alpha   90.00
_cell.angle_beta   90.00
_cell.angle_gamma   90.00
#
_symmetry.space_group_name_H-M   'P 1'
#
loop_
_entity.id
_entity.type
_entity.pdbx_description
1 polymer ?
#
loop_
_entity_poly.entity_id
_entity_poly.type
_entity_poly.pdbx_seq_one_letter_code
_entity_poly.pdbx_strand_id
1 'polypeptide(L)'
;MMYREPMRWSYTFQTFSFMSRLKVQLEPFPEKLLQAKKPIQIFERSVYSDRYIFAKNLFENGSLSDVEWHIYQDWHSFLLREFASRLSIHGFIYLQASPQVCLKRLYQRAREEEKGIELAYLEQLHSQHEDWLIHKTTKLHLEALLNIPVLVLNVNDDFSKEVTKQEEFMRKVKTFIKNL
;
A
#
# COMPACT_ATOMS: atom_id res chain seq x y z
N MET A 1 7.77 18.28 4.16
CA MET A 1 6.55 19.01 4.60
C MET A 1 5.74 18.15 5.55
N MET A 2 5.18 17.00 5.11
CA MET A 2 4.45 16.07 6.00
C MET A 2 5.31 15.54 7.16
N TYR A 3 6.49 14.97 6.89
CA TYR A 3 7.37 14.43 7.94
C TYR A 3 7.99 15.48 8.88
N ARG A 4 7.86 16.78 8.59
CA ARG A 4 8.36 17.86 9.48
C ARG A 4 7.29 18.33 10.46
N GLU A 5 6.03 18.40 10.02
CA GLU A 5 4.90 18.83 10.84
C GLU A 5 3.69 17.91 10.57
N PRO A 6 3.73 16.66 11.06
CA PRO A 6 2.74 15.65 10.70
C PRO A 6 1.34 16.02 11.17
N MET A 7 1.19 16.61 12.37
CA MET A 7 -0.11 17.09 12.88
C MET A 7 -0.76 18.15 11.97
N ARG A 8 0.04 18.93 11.23
CA ARG A 8 -0.48 19.99 10.35
C ARG A 8 -0.81 19.50 8.95
N TRP A 9 -0.03 18.53 8.45
CA TRP A 9 -0.03 18.19 7.03
C TRP A 9 -0.48 16.76 6.72
N SER A 10 -0.71 15.92 7.72
CA SER A 10 -1.13 14.52 7.50
C SER A 10 -2.42 14.43 6.69
N TYR A 11 -3.45 15.19 7.07
CA TYR A 11 -4.74 15.16 6.37
C TYR A 11 -4.60 15.60 4.90
N THR A 12 -3.91 16.72 4.67
CA THR A 12 -3.64 17.25 3.32
C THR A 12 -2.86 16.23 2.48
N PHE A 13 -1.82 15.64 3.07
CA PHE A 13 -0.98 14.65 2.38
C PHE A 13 -1.75 13.38 2.04
N GLN A 14 -2.52 12.82 2.99
CA GLN A 14 -3.32 11.61 2.75
C GLN A 14 -4.40 11.85 1.71
N THR A 15 -5.03 13.01 1.71
CA THR A 15 -6.01 13.41 0.70
C THR A 15 -5.38 13.47 -0.69
N PHE A 16 -4.22 14.12 -0.82
CA PHE A 16 -3.53 14.23 -2.09
C PHE A 16 -3.00 12.86 -2.60
N SER A 17 -2.43 12.04 -1.70
CA SER A 17 -1.93 10.70 -2.01
C SER A 17 -3.05 9.81 -2.54
N PHE A 18 -4.15 9.69 -1.80
CA PHE A 18 -5.30 8.90 -2.24
C PHE A 18 -5.87 9.43 -3.55
N MET A 19 -6.01 10.75 -3.72
CA MET A 19 -6.59 11.30 -4.94
C MET A 19 -5.73 11.04 -6.17
N SER A 20 -4.41 11.15 -6.03
CA SER A 20 -3.47 10.83 -7.10
C SER A 20 -3.55 9.34 -7.47
N ARG A 21 -3.63 8.46 -6.46
CA ARG A 21 -3.71 7.03 -6.69
C ARG A 21 -5.05 6.59 -7.29
N LEU A 22 -6.15 7.19 -6.82
CA LEU A 22 -7.47 6.96 -7.38
C LEU A 22 -7.50 7.34 -8.87
N LYS A 23 -6.94 8.49 -9.25
CA LYS A 23 -6.86 8.91 -10.65
C LYS A 23 -6.13 7.87 -11.50
N VAL A 24 -4.95 7.42 -11.07
CA VAL A 24 -4.17 6.38 -11.77
C VAL A 24 -4.95 5.07 -11.92
N GLN A 25 -5.71 4.66 -10.90
CA GLN A 25 -6.52 3.43 -10.97
C GLN A 25 -7.75 3.58 -11.87
N LEU A 26 -8.23 4.81 -12.10
CA LEU A 26 -9.37 5.10 -12.99
C LEU A 26 -8.96 5.42 -14.43
N GLU A 27 -7.67 5.53 -14.71
CA GLU A 27 -7.17 5.73 -16.07
C GLU A 27 -7.54 4.53 -16.97
N PRO A 28 -7.91 4.77 -18.23
CA PRO A 28 -8.16 3.70 -19.18
C PRO A 28 -6.94 2.79 -19.34
N PHE A 29 -7.19 1.50 -19.58
CA PHE A 29 -6.10 0.57 -19.86
C PHE A 29 -5.33 1.00 -21.12
N PRO A 30 -3.99 0.97 -21.10
CA PRO A 30 -3.18 1.21 -22.29
C PRO A 30 -3.55 0.22 -23.42
N GLU A 31 -3.50 0.66 -24.68
CA GLU A 31 -3.88 -0.16 -25.84
C GLU A 31 -3.15 -1.51 -25.90
N LYS A 32 -1.86 -1.51 -25.53
CA LYS A 32 -1.04 -2.74 -25.44
C LYS A 32 -1.65 -3.77 -24.48
N LEU A 33 -2.27 -3.32 -23.40
CA LEU A 33 -2.92 -4.18 -22.43
C LEU A 33 -4.22 -4.75 -23.02
N LEU A 34 -5.01 -3.92 -23.70
CA LEU A 34 -6.27 -4.32 -24.34
C LEU A 34 -6.08 -5.40 -25.41
N GLN A 35 -4.91 -5.42 -26.07
CA GLN A 35 -4.56 -6.42 -27.09
C GLN A 35 -3.96 -7.72 -26.52
N ALA A 36 -3.65 -7.76 -25.22
CA ALA A 36 -3.03 -8.93 -24.60
C ALA A 36 -4.06 -10.05 -24.35
N LYS A 37 -3.67 -11.31 -24.58
CA LYS A 37 -4.52 -12.48 -24.28
C LYS A 37 -4.86 -12.61 -22.79
N LYS A 38 -3.97 -12.13 -21.92
CA LYS A 38 -4.10 -12.13 -20.45
C LYS A 38 -3.57 -10.78 -19.92
N PRO A 39 -4.40 -9.72 -19.95
CA PRO A 39 -3.99 -8.41 -19.47
C PRO A 39 -3.71 -8.44 -17.97
N ILE A 40 -2.57 -7.88 -17.56
CA ILE A 40 -2.18 -7.74 -16.15
C ILE A 40 -1.78 -6.30 -15.91
N GLN A 41 -2.48 -5.62 -15.00
CA GLN A 41 -2.10 -4.31 -14.50
C GLN A 41 -1.60 -4.43 -13.07
N ILE A 42 -0.44 -3.83 -12.79
CA ILE A 42 0.17 -3.81 -11.46
C ILE A 42 0.20 -2.37 -10.98
N PHE A 43 -0.22 -2.16 -9.74
CA PHE A 43 -0.15 -0.87 -9.07
C PHE A 43 0.91 -0.92 -7.96
N GLU A 44 1.70 0.14 -7.83
CA GLU A 44 2.48 0.35 -6.61
C GLU A 44 1.53 0.82 -5.51
N ARG A 45 1.32 -0.03 -4.49
CA ARG A 45 0.31 0.16 -3.44
C ARG A 45 -1.12 0.23 -4.01
N SER A 46 -2.08 0.66 -3.19
CA SER A 46 -3.49 0.80 -3.57
C SER A 46 -4.20 1.87 -2.75
N VAL A 47 -5.35 2.32 -3.22
CA VAL A 47 -6.24 3.22 -2.47
C VAL A 47 -6.58 2.65 -1.08
N TYR A 48 -6.62 1.32 -0.95
CA TYR A 48 -6.84 0.63 0.32
C TYR A 48 -5.67 0.82 1.30
N SER A 49 -4.42 0.72 0.83
CA SER A 49 -3.28 0.96 1.69
C SER A 49 -3.17 2.41 2.14
N ASP A 50 -3.62 3.40 1.34
CA ASP A 50 -3.66 4.79 1.79
C ASP A 50 -4.52 4.92 3.06
N ARG A 51 -5.69 4.26 3.13
CA ARG A 51 -6.54 4.27 4.33
C ARG A 51 -6.07 3.35 5.45
N TYR A 52 -5.93 2.06 5.17
CA TYR A 52 -5.77 1.03 6.21
C TYR A 52 -4.36 0.91 6.76
N ILE A 53 -3.37 1.45 6.04
CA ILE A 53 -1.99 1.52 6.51
C ILE A 53 -1.70 2.95 6.95
N PHE A 54 -1.66 3.91 6.03
CA PHE A 54 -1.07 5.22 6.32
C PHE A 54 -2.01 6.13 7.11
N ALA A 55 -3.24 6.36 6.63
CA ALA A 55 -4.17 7.25 7.32
C ALA A 55 -4.60 6.69 8.68
N LYS A 56 -4.88 5.37 8.77
CA LYS A 56 -5.13 4.70 10.06
C LYS A 56 -3.98 4.90 11.03
N ASN A 57 -2.73 4.68 10.59
CA ASN A 57 -1.57 4.87 11.45
C ASN A 57 -1.39 6.32 11.91
N LEU A 58 -1.62 7.29 11.01
CA LEU A 58 -1.53 8.71 11.34
C LEU A 58 -2.62 9.14 12.31
N PHE A 59 -3.80 8.52 12.27
CA PHE A 59 -4.81 8.72 13.30
C PHE A 59 -4.37 8.10 14.63
N GLU A 60 -3.94 6.84 14.63
CA GLU A 60 -3.56 6.12 15.86
C GLU A 60 -2.33 6.72 16.56
N ASN A 61 -1.44 7.39 15.83
CA ASN A 61 -0.29 8.08 16.41
C ASN A 61 -0.53 9.57 16.70
N GLY A 62 -1.77 10.06 16.54
CA GLY A 62 -2.16 11.44 16.88
C GLY A 62 -1.80 12.50 15.85
N SER A 63 -1.35 12.11 14.65
CA SER A 63 -1.07 13.05 13.55
C SER A 63 -2.31 13.47 12.76
N LEU A 64 -3.42 12.72 12.85
CA LEU A 64 -4.75 13.14 12.40
C LEU A 64 -5.64 13.32 13.61
N SER A 65 -6.37 14.44 13.65
CA SER A 65 -7.45 14.65 14.63
C SER A 65 -8.65 13.75 14.34
N ASP A 66 -9.54 13.59 15.33
CA ASP A 66 -10.80 12.85 15.16
C ASP A 66 -11.65 13.40 14.01
N VAL A 67 -11.68 14.74 13.86
CA VAL A 67 -12.42 15.41 12.78
C VAL A 67 -11.81 15.10 11.42
N GLU A 68 -10.50 15.22 11.28
CA GLU A 68 -9.80 14.90 10.03
C GLU A 68 -9.93 13.42 9.67
N TRP A 69 -9.83 12.52 10.65
CA TRP A 69 -10.01 11.10 10.45
C TRP A 69 -11.43 10.74 10.03
N HIS A 70 -12.44 11.34 10.68
CA HIS A 70 -13.83 11.14 10.31
C HIS A 70 -14.11 11.60 8.87
N ILE A 71 -13.69 12.83 8.53
CA ILE A 71 -13.84 13.37 7.18
C ILE A 71 -13.11 12.47 6.18
N TYR A 72 -11.84 12.09 6.47
CA TYR A 72 -11.05 11.22 5.60
C TYR A 72 -11.77 9.92 5.26
N GLN A 73 -12.32 9.26 6.27
CA GLN A 73 -13.03 8.01 6.09
C GLN A 73 -14.32 8.18 5.29
N ASP A 74 -15.07 9.26 5.52
CA ASP A 74 -16.34 9.51 4.84
C ASP A 74 -16.13 9.64 3.32
N TRP A 75 -15.28 10.58 2.90
CA TRP A 75 -15.07 10.80 1.47
C TRP A 75 -14.34 9.63 0.79
N HIS A 76 -13.41 8.96 1.49
CA HIS A 76 -12.80 7.74 0.98
C HIS A 76 -13.85 6.65 0.72
N SER A 77 -14.75 6.41 1.67
CA SER A 77 -15.81 5.39 1.53
C SER A 77 -16.77 5.76 0.40
N PHE A 78 -17.15 7.04 0.31
CA PHE A 78 -18.00 7.56 -0.76
C PHE A 78 -17.38 7.28 -2.14
N LEU A 79 -16.14 7.70 -2.37
CA LEU A 79 -15.52 7.55 -3.69
C LEU A 79 -15.25 6.09 -4.07
N LEU A 80 -14.88 5.24 -3.11
CA LEU A 80 -14.74 3.81 -3.40
C LEU A 80 -16.08 3.16 -3.77
N ARG A 81 -17.19 3.63 -3.19
CA ARG A 81 -18.54 3.16 -3.58
C ARG A 81 -18.90 3.63 -4.99
N GLU A 82 -18.72 4.91 -5.28
CA GLU A 82 -19.04 5.49 -6.61
C GLU A 82 -18.22 4.87 -7.74
N PHE A 83 -16.99 4.42 -7.44
CA PHE A 83 -16.08 3.85 -8.43
C PHE A 83 -15.81 2.35 -8.27
N ALA A 84 -16.62 1.65 -7.47
CA ALA A 84 -16.39 0.25 -7.11
C ALA A 84 -16.15 -0.67 -8.32
N SER A 85 -16.91 -0.48 -9.41
CA SER A 85 -16.80 -1.30 -10.63
C SER A 85 -15.49 -1.11 -11.39
N ARG A 86 -14.78 0.01 -11.17
CA ARG A 86 -13.53 0.36 -11.86
C ARG A 86 -12.28 0.14 -11.00
N LEU A 87 -12.46 -0.08 -9.71
CA LEU A 87 -11.36 -0.22 -8.74
C LEU A 87 -11.16 -1.66 -8.28
N SER A 88 -11.63 -2.65 -9.05
CA SER A 88 -11.49 -4.06 -8.67
C SER A 88 -10.02 -4.47 -8.61
N ILE A 89 -9.64 -5.07 -7.47
CA ILE A 89 -8.32 -5.67 -7.26
C ILE A 89 -8.50 -7.17 -7.11
N HIS A 90 -7.70 -7.93 -7.85
CA HIS A 90 -7.78 -9.39 -7.86
C HIS A 90 -6.80 -10.06 -6.90
N GLY A 91 -5.76 -9.34 -6.45
CA GLY A 91 -4.75 -9.89 -5.55
C GLY A 91 -3.78 -8.83 -5.04
N PHE A 92 -3.18 -9.09 -3.89
CA PHE A 92 -2.08 -8.28 -3.35
C PHE A 92 -0.77 -9.06 -3.39
N ILE A 93 0.32 -8.37 -3.73
CA ILE A 93 1.68 -8.89 -3.57
C ILE A 93 2.31 -8.11 -2.43
N TYR A 94 2.50 -8.77 -1.29
CA TYR A 94 3.07 -8.17 -0.10
C TYR A 94 4.58 -8.44 -0.02
N LEU A 95 5.37 -7.40 -0.24
CA LEU A 95 6.83 -7.43 -0.07
C LEU A 95 7.17 -7.23 1.41
N GLN A 96 7.27 -8.33 2.14
CA GLN A 96 7.48 -8.33 3.59
C GLN A 96 8.97 -8.23 3.93
N ALA A 97 9.35 -7.23 4.70
CA ALA A 97 10.66 -7.10 5.32
C ALA A 97 10.51 -6.55 6.74
N SER A 98 11.48 -6.88 7.60
CA SER A 98 11.54 -6.35 8.96
C SER A 98 11.72 -4.82 8.97
N PRO A 99 11.20 -4.12 9.99
CA PRO A 99 11.41 -2.68 10.16
C PRO A 99 12.89 -2.26 10.10
N GLN A 100 13.79 -3.08 10.65
CA GLN A 100 15.23 -2.82 10.66
C GLN A 100 15.83 -2.88 9.25
N VAL A 101 15.42 -3.86 8.44
CA VAL A 101 15.82 -3.94 7.02
C VAL A 101 15.26 -2.75 6.23
N CYS A 102 14.00 -2.37 6.48
CA CYS A 102 13.39 -1.19 5.85
C CYS A 102 14.14 0.09 6.21
N LEU A 103 14.52 0.28 7.49
CA LEU A 103 15.28 1.43 7.95
C LEU A 103 16.66 1.51 7.29
N LYS A 104 17.37 0.38 7.21
CA LYS A 104 18.65 0.30 6.50
C LYS A 104 18.52 0.72 5.03
N ARG A 105 17.49 0.24 4.34
CA ARG A 105 17.21 0.59 2.93
C ARG A 105 16.81 2.06 2.75
N LEU A 106 16.06 2.60 3.71
CA LEU A 106 15.68 4.01 3.75
C LEU A 106 16.93 4.90 3.83
N TYR A 107 17.87 4.60 4.74
CA TYR A 107 19.12 5.34 4.85
C TYR A 107 20.00 5.20 3.60
N GLN A 108 20.08 4.00 3.01
CA GLN A 108 20.83 3.79 1.76
C GLN A 108 20.27 4.60 0.59
N ARG A 109 18.95 4.80 0.53
CA ARG A 109 18.29 5.59 -0.52
C ARG A 109 18.49 7.09 -0.35
N ALA A 110 18.77 7.55 0.87
CA ALA A 110 19.15 8.92 1.21
C ALA A 110 18.20 10.01 0.69
N ARG A 111 16.88 9.76 0.73
CA ARG A 111 15.88 10.80 0.41
C ARG A 111 15.82 11.83 1.53
N GLU A 112 15.96 13.11 1.18
CA GLU A 112 15.99 14.21 2.14
C GLU A 112 14.74 14.27 3.01
N GLU A 113 13.57 13.94 2.45
CA GLU A 113 12.29 13.96 3.16
C GLU A 113 12.15 12.85 4.21
N GLU A 114 12.95 11.78 4.08
CA GLU A 114 12.84 10.58 4.91
C GLU A 114 13.90 10.52 6.02
N LYS A 115 14.88 11.44 6.04
CA LYS A 115 16.01 11.44 7.00
C LYS A 115 15.61 11.43 8.48
N GLY A 116 14.42 11.94 8.81
CA GLY A 116 13.89 11.99 10.18
C GLY A 116 13.01 10.80 10.57
N ILE A 117 12.83 9.80 9.70
CA ILE A 117 12.00 8.64 10.01
C ILE A 117 12.74 7.72 10.98
N GLU A 118 12.12 7.47 12.13
CA GLU A 118 12.63 6.58 13.16
C GLU A 118 12.13 5.14 12.99
N LEU A 119 12.85 4.20 13.61
CA LEU A 119 12.49 2.78 13.60
C LEU A 119 11.05 2.54 14.10
N ALA A 120 10.65 3.24 15.17
CA ALA A 120 9.32 3.11 15.77
C ALA A 120 8.19 3.39 14.77
N TYR A 121 8.38 4.36 13.87
CA TYR A 121 7.39 4.64 12.81
C TYR A 121 7.30 3.48 11.81
N LEU A 122 8.42 2.87 11.45
CA LEU A 122 8.44 1.70 10.56
C LEU A 122 7.87 0.45 11.22
N GLU A 123 8.05 0.28 12.54
CA GLU A 123 7.42 -0.78 13.33
C GLU A 123 5.90 -0.63 13.36
N GLN A 124 5.41 0.59 13.56
CA GLN A 124 3.98 0.90 13.47
C GLN A 124 3.42 0.53 12.09
N LEU A 125 4.03 1.02 11.00
CA LEU A 125 3.60 0.70 9.65
C LEU A 125 3.68 -0.81 9.35
N HIS A 126 4.70 -1.50 9.85
CA HIS A 126 4.84 -2.95 9.70
C HIS A 126 3.66 -3.67 10.36
N SER A 127 3.31 -3.31 11.60
CA SER A 127 2.14 -3.88 12.29
C SER A 127 0.86 -3.71 11.46
N GLN A 128 0.61 -2.52 10.91
CA GLN A 128 -0.58 -2.29 10.07
C GLN A 128 -0.63 -3.24 8.86
N HIS A 129 0.52 -3.53 8.24
CA HIS A 129 0.59 -4.48 7.11
C HIS A 129 0.36 -5.91 7.58
N GLU A 130 0.97 -6.34 8.69
CA GLU A 130 0.76 -7.69 9.24
C GLU A 130 -0.71 -7.89 9.64
N ASP A 131 -1.30 -6.93 10.35
CA ASP A 131 -2.70 -6.96 10.79
C ASP A 131 -3.67 -7.05 9.62
N TRP A 132 -3.40 -6.34 8.52
CA TRP A 132 -4.26 -6.35 7.35
C TRP A 132 -4.01 -7.54 6.41
N LEU A 133 -2.76 -7.79 6.04
CA LEU A 133 -2.42 -8.70 4.95
C LEU A 133 -2.19 -10.14 5.43
N ILE A 134 -1.76 -10.33 6.68
CA ILE A 134 -1.44 -11.64 7.26
C ILE A 134 -2.52 -12.08 8.24
N HIS A 135 -2.74 -11.33 9.33
CA HIS A 135 -3.60 -11.75 10.44
C HIS A 135 -5.09 -11.51 10.20
N LYS A 136 -5.43 -10.65 9.24
CA LYS A 136 -6.82 -10.27 8.90
C LYS A 136 -7.60 -9.69 10.09
N THR A 137 -6.92 -8.99 10.98
CA THR A 137 -7.47 -8.36 12.20
C THR A 137 -7.92 -6.92 11.95
N THR A 138 -7.38 -6.25 10.92
CA THR A 138 -7.82 -4.90 10.53
C THR A 138 -9.27 -4.92 10.07
N LYS A 139 -10.16 -4.18 10.76
CA LYS A 139 -11.56 -4.04 10.38
C LYS A 139 -11.68 -3.29 9.05
N LEU A 140 -12.16 -4.00 8.02
CA LEU A 140 -12.39 -3.42 6.69
C LEU A 140 -13.84 -2.95 6.56
N HIS A 141 -14.05 -1.86 5.82
CA HIS A 141 -15.39 -1.35 5.50
C HIS A 141 -15.96 -1.91 4.19
N LEU A 142 -15.19 -2.76 3.49
CA LEU A 142 -15.58 -3.36 2.22
C LEU A 142 -15.40 -4.88 2.29
N GLU A 143 -16.50 -5.61 2.16
CA GLU A 143 -16.49 -7.08 2.17
C GLU A 143 -15.65 -7.67 1.02
N ALA A 144 -15.64 -6.99 -0.13
CA ALA A 144 -14.87 -7.40 -1.31
C ALA A 144 -13.36 -7.56 -1.03
N LEU A 145 -12.82 -6.90 0.00
CA LEU A 145 -11.41 -6.98 0.38
C LEU A 145 -11.06 -8.18 1.28
N LEU A 146 -12.05 -8.77 1.95
CA LEU A 146 -11.81 -9.78 3.00
C LEU A 146 -11.13 -11.04 2.43
N ASN A 147 -11.52 -11.42 1.21
CA ASN A 147 -11.12 -12.69 0.59
C ASN A 147 -10.14 -12.51 -0.58
N ILE A 148 -9.57 -11.31 -0.77
CA ILE A 148 -8.59 -11.09 -1.84
C ILE A 148 -7.31 -11.89 -1.54
N PRO A 149 -6.85 -12.73 -2.47
CA PRO A 149 -5.60 -13.47 -2.32
C PRO A 149 -4.40 -12.57 -2.07
N VAL A 150 -3.50 -12.99 -1.18
CA VAL A 150 -2.25 -12.28 -0.88
C VAL A 150 -1.06 -13.21 -1.14
N LEU A 151 -0.18 -12.81 -2.04
CA LEU A 151 1.15 -13.41 -2.20
C LEU A 151 2.14 -12.71 -1.28
N VAL A 152 2.69 -13.41 -0.31
CA VAL A 152 3.74 -12.89 0.59
C VAL A 152 5.10 -13.26 0.04
N LEU A 153 5.96 -12.25 -0.14
CA LEU A 153 7.36 -12.41 -0.54
C LEU A 153 8.25 -11.86 0.58
N ASN A 154 8.98 -12.75 1.26
CA ASN A 154 9.97 -12.34 2.25
C ASN A 154 11.21 -11.77 1.54
N VAL A 155 11.37 -10.46 1.65
CA VAL A 155 12.43 -9.68 1.02
C VAL A 155 13.39 -9.11 2.07
N ASN A 156 13.67 -9.84 3.16
CA ASN A 156 14.69 -9.41 4.12
C ASN A 156 16.10 -9.42 3.50
N ASP A 157 16.52 -10.52 2.89
CA ASP A 157 17.80 -10.54 2.16
C ASP A 157 17.68 -9.73 0.88
N ASP A 158 18.78 -9.05 0.54
CA ASP A 158 18.87 -8.16 -0.61
C ASP A 158 18.85 -8.95 -1.93
N PHE A 159 17.67 -9.03 -2.54
CA PHE A 159 17.49 -9.65 -3.84
C PHE A 159 17.85 -8.74 -5.02
N SER A 160 18.30 -7.49 -4.79
CA SER A 160 18.54 -6.52 -5.88
C SER A 160 19.66 -6.96 -6.84
N LYS A 161 20.59 -7.79 -6.36
CA LYS A 161 21.72 -8.34 -7.15
C LYS A 161 21.72 -9.86 -7.27
N GLU A 162 20.84 -10.55 -6.55
CA GLU A 162 20.79 -12.02 -6.53
C GLU A 162 19.82 -12.55 -7.59
N VAL A 163 20.35 -12.87 -8.77
CA VAL A 163 19.56 -13.36 -9.92
C VAL A 163 18.71 -14.57 -9.55
N THR A 164 19.27 -15.54 -8.80
CA THR A 164 18.54 -16.74 -8.37
C THR A 164 17.30 -16.40 -7.54
N LYS A 165 17.41 -15.41 -6.63
CA LYS A 165 16.30 -14.97 -5.78
C LYS A 165 15.27 -14.17 -6.57
N GLN A 166 15.71 -13.36 -7.54
CA GLN A 166 14.83 -12.66 -8.48
C GLN A 166 14.01 -13.65 -9.31
N GLU A 167 14.64 -14.67 -9.87
CA GLU A 167 13.96 -15.72 -10.64
C GLU A 167 12.95 -16.50 -9.80
N GLU A 168 13.31 -16.82 -8.55
CA GLU A 168 12.41 -17.48 -7.60
C GLU A 168 11.16 -16.62 -7.33
N PHE A 169 11.33 -15.33 -7.04
CA PHE A 169 10.20 -14.42 -6.82
C PHE A 169 9.34 -14.27 -8.07
N MET A 170 9.95 -14.11 -9.24
CA MET A 170 9.20 -14.03 -10.49
C MET A 170 8.43 -15.31 -10.79
N ARG A 171 8.96 -16.49 -10.43
CA ARG A 171 8.22 -17.75 -10.52
C ARG A 171 7.02 -17.76 -9.58
N LYS A 172 7.18 -17.34 -8.32
CA LYS A 172 6.06 -17.24 -7.35
C LYS A 172 4.98 -16.27 -7.84
N VAL A 173 5.37 -15.09 -8.34
CA VAL A 173 4.44 -14.09 -8.90
C VAL A 173 3.70 -14.64 -10.11
N LYS A 174 4.39 -15.29 -11.05
CA LYS A 174 3.75 -15.91 -12.23
C LYS A 174 2.76 -16.99 -11.84
N THR A 175 3.09 -17.84 -10.86
CA THR A 175 2.18 -18.87 -10.35
C THR A 175 0.96 -18.24 -9.68
N PHE A 176 1.16 -17.23 -8.85
CA PHE A 176 0.08 -16.52 -8.18
C PHE A 176 -0.90 -15.89 -9.18
N ILE A 177 -0.40 -15.12 -10.14
CA ILE A 177 -1.24 -14.46 -11.16
C ILE A 177 -2.00 -15.48 -12.02
N LYS A 178 -1.41 -16.66 -12.30
CA LYS A 178 -2.10 -17.72 -13.06
C LYS A 178 -3.27 -18.36 -12.31
N ASN A 179 -3.29 -18.25 -10.98
CA ASN A 179 -4.30 -18.85 -10.11
C ASN A 179 -5.35 -17.84 -9.62
N LEU A 180 -5.27 -16.57 -10.06
CA LEU A 180 -6.33 -15.56 -9.92
C LEU A 180 -7.36 -15.75 -11.03
#